data_AF-A0A958BNT1-F1
#
_entry.id   AF-A0A958BNT1-F1
#
_cell.length_a   1.000
_cell.length_b   1.000
_cell.length_c   1.000
_cell.angle_alpha   90.00
_cell.angle_beta   90.00
_cell.angle_gamma   90.00
#
_symmetry.space_group_name_H-M   'P 1'
#
loop_
_entity.id
_entity.type
_entity.pdbx_description
1 polymer ?
#
loop_
_entity_poly.entity_id
_entity_poly.type
_entity_poly.pdbx_seq_one_letter_code
_entity_poly.pdbx_strand_id
1 'polypeptide(L)'
;MRHFARMIRRLWPALAILAVAAWAAPARAQEKTLARDLDPVALSGEPLQAFEGRKIDRMRLYAHQNGQWIPIPYQIDKKDPDGEFIISTNTVTDEVRDEAGFDDIPEAEKHEDRIEDFEDSRKKYEKQIKKGELSREEFELIRRNAYHEEKLDQLDYNDELVFMARDSGSRAARESWLTPRAIELEITDPVDQSTSWVYLFYFDAGDVPARSAIDYVDYDPKGDTVNARLGVIDFVDEKPLIVEGLIGKHPNGTTIPNVLDRFKVRIRVKPAPLFCIPLHFDENNVKAFTIGYKDGPVRVIRRNIFWIILGGVRLPFAPKIVIYFQFYENGLATKAEIWVPVDADWFVCDGSSFTAGLDLNKNAMGAKIFTQDNSEIVIDGKLSEAEKNLKRRGQFWIAGYLPNDAALMSRMLYDERLIAKGAVMDLALKDDNNALDPPENEPGQHLIGYTMDIGKMPKGTYNMGFQIYVAYDFEPGDVDALLNIDDKPLTVRAVEQESAVPEAPAEPAK
;
A
#
# COMPACT_ATOMS: atom_id res chain seq x y z
N MET A 1 34.50 32.28 -71.50
CA MET A 1 34.70 32.03 -70.05
C MET A 1 34.41 30.55 -69.81
N ARG A 2 35.23 29.61 -70.27
CA ARG A 2 36.55 29.21 -69.73
C ARG A 2 36.52 28.99 -68.22
N HIS A 3 36.56 27.70 -67.87
CA HIS A 3 37.33 27.08 -66.79
C HIS A 3 37.12 27.59 -65.36
N PHE A 4 36.59 26.74 -64.48
CA PHE A 4 37.33 26.11 -63.37
C PHE A 4 36.29 25.34 -62.50
N ALA A 5 36.14 24.03 -62.71
CA ALA A 5 36.91 23.00 -62.02
C ALA A 5 36.56 22.94 -60.52
N ARG A 6 35.87 21.89 -60.05
CA ARG A 6 36.52 20.62 -59.68
C ARG A 6 37.85 20.87 -58.97
N MET A 7 37.78 21.08 -57.66
CA MET A 7 38.87 20.97 -56.70
C MET A 7 38.19 21.12 -55.33
N ILE A 8 38.23 20.23 -54.35
CA ILE A 8 39.11 19.11 -54.04
C ILE A 8 38.26 18.09 -53.27
N ARG A 9 38.09 16.90 -53.87
CA ARG A 9 37.87 15.67 -53.11
C ARG A 9 39.23 14.99 -53.08
N ARG A 10 39.70 14.66 -51.87
CA ARG A 10 40.90 13.86 -51.52
C ARG A 10 42.21 14.63 -51.31
N LEU A 11 42.54 14.84 -50.03
CA LEU A 11 43.79 14.52 -49.30
C LEU A 11 43.39 14.65 -47.80
N TRP A 12 42.96 13.60 -47.10
CA TRP A 12 43.77 12.67 -46.28
C TRP A 12 44.71 13.37 -45.27
N PRO A 13 44.93 12.78 -44.08
CA PRO A 13 44.13 13.01 -42.85
C PRO A 13 45.04 13.39 -41.67
N ALA A 14 44.57 14.25 -40.77
CA ALA A 14 45.02 14.34 -39.38
C ALA A 14 44.34 15.54 -38.75
N LEU A 15 43.34 15.31 -37.91
CA LEU A 15 43.38 15.85 -36.56
C LEU A 15 42.28 15.19 -35.73
N ALA A 16 42.76 14.42 -34.75
CA ALA A 16 42.11 14.09 -33.50
C ALA A 16 40.71 13.45 -33.56
N ILE A 17 40.74 12.12 -33.67
CA ILE A 17 39.94 11.27 -32.78
C ILE A 17 40.18 11.77 -31.35
N LEU A 18 39.30 12.63 -30.83
CA LEU A 18 39.01 12.68 -29.41
C LEU A 18 37.82 11.77 -29.20
N ALA A 19 38.09 10.46 -29.29
CA ALA A 19 37.33 9.51 -28.52
C ALA A 19 37.56 9.93 -27.06
N VAL A 20 36.62 10.67 -26.49
CA VAL A 20 36.44 10.67 -25.05
C VAL A 20 35.94 9.27 -24.75
N ALA A 21 36.89 8.33 -24.61
CA ALA A 21 36.70 7.23 -23.71
C ALA A 21 36.46 7.92 -22.36
N ALA A 22 35.19 8.17 -22.04
CA ALA A 22 34.78 8.37 -20.68
C ALA A 22 35.13 7.05 -19.98
N TRP A 23 36.36 6.98 -19.48
CA TRP A 23 36.65 6.09 -18.38
C TRP A 23 35.58 6.43 -17.36
N ALA A 24 34.66 5.48 -17.13
CA ALA A 24 33.79 5.53 -15.98
C ALA A 24 34.74 5.61 -14.79
N ALA A 25 35.00 6.83 -14.32
CA ALA A 25 35.72 7.02 -13.08
C ALA A 25 34.98 6.17 -12.05
N PRO A 26 35.69 5.38 -11.23
CA PRO A 26 35.03 4.57 -10.22
C PRO A 26 34.07 5.48 -9.46
N ALA A 27 32.82 5.03 -9.39
CA ALA A 27 31.75 5.66 -8.65
C ALA A 27 32.27 6.08 -7.27
N ARG A 28 32.42 7.40 -7.06
CA ARG A 28 32.97 7.91 -5.81
C ARG A 28 31.90 7.80 -4.71
N ALA A 29 32.33 7.50 -3.49
CA ALA A 29 31.47 7.57 -2.32
C ALA A 29 30.84 8.97 -2.21
N GLN A 30 29.57 9.01 -1.81
CA GLN A 30 28.78 10.23 -1.69
C GLN A 30 27.88 10.10 -0.46
N GLU A 31 27.81 11.15 0.36
CA GLU A 31 26.96 11.12 1.55
C GLU A 31 25.48 11.19 1.21
N LYS A 32 24.66 10.51 2.01
CA LYS A 32 23.19 10.65 2.01
C LYS A 32 22.82 12.11 2.29
N THR A 33 21.94 12.67 1.47
CA THR A 33 21.31 13.96 1.71
C THR A 33 19.79 13.86 1.84
N LEU A 34 19.19 12.72 1.49
CA LEU A 34 17.75 12.49 1.58
C LEU A 34 17.26 12.59 3.02
N ALA A 35 16.27 13.45 3.25
CA ALA A 35 15.63 13.67 4.55
C ALA A 35 14.29 12.93 4.71
N ARG A 36 13.74 12.36 3.63
CA ARG A 36 12.50 11.57 3.65
C ARG A 36 12.68 10.30 4.45
N ASP A 37 11.78 10.07 5.41
CA ASP A 37 11.84 8.97 6.38
C ASP A 37 10.71 7.96 6.15
N LEU A 38 9.47 8.45 6.19
CA LEU A 38 8.25 7.64 6.20
C LEU A 38 7.84 7.07 4.83
N ASP A 39 8.50 7.48 3.75
CA ASP A 39 8.16 7.05 2.40
C ASP A 39 8.50 5.54 2.20
N PRO A 40 7.51 4.68 1.90
CA PRO A 40 7.82 3.37 1.35
C PRO A 40 8.33 3.53 -0.08
N VAL A 41 9.42 2.85 -0.40
CA VAL A 41 9.96 2.77 -1.76
C VAL A 41 9.56 1.42 -2.33
N ALA A 42 8.67 1.43 -3.32
CA ALA A 42 8.16 0.24 -4.00
C ALA A 42 8.60 0.22 -5.47
N LEU A 43 9.29 -0.84 -5.89
CA LEU A 43 9.92 -0.97 -7.21
C LEU A 43 9.43 -2.22 -7.91
N SER A 44 8.65 -2.04 -8.98
CA SER A 44 8.27 -3.13 -9.89
C SER A 44 9.01 -3.01 -11.22
N GLY A 45 9.31 -4.13 -11.90
CA GLY A 45 9.69 -4.10 -13.31
C GLY A 45 11.19 -4.17 -13.62
N GLU A 46 11.54 -3.44 -14.67
CA GLU A 46 12.87 -3.30 -15.30
C GLU A 46 14.05 -3.10 -14.31
N PRO A 47 13.94 -2.33 -13.21
CA PRO A 47 15.09 -2.09 -12.31
C PRO A 47 15.69 -3.35 -11.69
N LEU A 48 14.97 -4.47 -11.66
CA LEU A 48 15.41 -5.73 -11.08
C LEU A 48 15.69 -6.81 -12.13
N GLN A 49 15.65 -6.47 -13.43
CA GLN A 49 15.69 -7.44 -14.52
C GLN A 49 16.97 -8.30 -14.52
N ALA A 50 18.12 -7.76 -14.09
CA ALA A 50 19.34 -8.54 -13.91
C ALA A 50 19.19 -9.78 -13.00
N PHE A 51 18.20 -9.78 -12.10
CA PHE A 51 17.92 -10.87 -11.17
C PHE A 51 16.67 -11.68 -11.51
N GLU A 52 16.07 -11.49 -12.68
CA GLU A 52 14.93 -12.30 -13.14
C GLU A 52 15.28 -13.80 -13.13
N GLY A 53 14.37 -14.64 -12.62
CA GLY A 53 14.54 -16.09 -12.46
C GLY A 53 15.52 -16.50 -11.35
N ARG A 54 16.15 -15.55 -10.65
CA ARG A 54 17.06 -15.85 -9.54
C ARG A 54 16.30 -16.07 -8.25
N LYS A 55 16.85 -16.90 -7.36
CA LYS A 55 16.22 -17.21 -6.08
C LYS A 55 16.22 -16.01 -5.14
N ILE A 56 15.05 -15.69 -4.59
CA ILE A 56 14.80 -14.58 -3.66
C ILE A 56 15.52 -14.80 -2.33
N ASP A 57 15.64 -16.05 -1.87
CA ASP A 57 16.32 -16.39 -0.61
C ASP A 57 17.83 -16.11 -0.62
N ARG A 58 18.43 -15.97 -1.82
CA ARG A 58 19.83 -15.59 -2.05
C ARG A 58 20.06 -14.08 -2.15
N MET A 59 18.99 -13.27 -2.10
CA MET A 59 19.08 -11.80 -2.19
C MET A 59 19.16 -11.16 -0.80
N ARG A 60 19.89 -10.06 -0.67
CA ARG A 60 19.88 -9.22 0.55
C ARG A 60 19.96 -7.75 0.20
N LEU A 61 19.18 -6.95 0.92
CA LEU A 61 19.15 -5.50 0.77
C LEU A 61 19.97 -4.86 1.89
N TYR A 62 20.87 -3.95 1.51
CA TYR A 62 21.79 -3.28 2.43
C TYR A 62 21.84 -1.78 2.17
N ALA A 63 22.12 -1.03 3.22
CA ALA A 63 22.58 0.35 3.15
C ALA A 63 24.01 0.46 3.63
N HIS A 64 24.74 1.45 3.11
CA HIS A 64 26.08 1.77 3.59
C HIS A 64 26.02 3.00 4.51
N GLN A 65 26.25 2.79 5.80
CA GLN A 65 26.12 3.83 6.82
C GLN A 65 27.40 3.84 7.68
N ASN A 66 27.99 5.01 7.88
CA ASN A 66 29.20 5.17 8.70
C ASN A 66 30.35 4.21 8.34
N GLY A 67 30.52 3.90 7.05
CA GLY A 67 31.57 2.99 6.57
C GLY A 67 31.25 1.50 6.74
N GLN A 68 30.02 1.14 7.09
CA GLN A 68 29.59 -0.24 7.32
C GLN A 68 28.36 -0.61 6.49
N TRP A 69 28.29 -1.89 6.12
CA TRP A 69 27.10 -2.48 5.50
C TRP A 69 26.09 -2.88 6.57
N ILE A 70 24.92 -2.24 6.55
CA ILE A 70 23.82 -2.52 7.47
C ILE A 70 22.71 -3.22 6.67
N PRO A 71 22.29 -4.44 7.05
CA PRO A 71 21.14 -5.08 6.41
C PRO A 71 19.88 -4.28 6.76
N ILE A 72 19.03 -4.02 5.77
CA ILE A 72 17.80 -3.23 5.97
C ILE A 72 16.56 -4.10 5.77
N PRO A 73 15.43 -3.79 6.42
CA PRO A 73 14.16 -4.45 6.16
C PRO A 73 13.76 -4.32 4.70
N TYR A 74 13.35 -5.43 4.10
CA TYR A 74 12.82 -5.43 2.75
C TYR A 74 11.90 -6.63 2.54
N GLN A 75 10.99 -6.50 1.59
CA GLN A 75 10.18 -7.61 1.10
C GLN A 75 10.09 -7.58 -0.42
N ILE A 76 9.83 -8.75 -1.00
CA ILE A 76 9.52 -8.91 -2.43
C ILE A 76 8.08 -9.38 -2.51
N ASP A 77 7.19 -8.51 -3.00
CA ASP A 77 5.78 -8.77 -3.15
C ASP A 77 5.50 -9.35 -4.53
N LYS A 78 5.12 -10.62 -4.52
CA LYS A 78 4.83 -11.42 -5.68
C LYS A 78 3.57 -10.93 -6.38
N LYS A 79 3.60 -10.84 -7.71
CA LYS A 79 2.43 -10.52 -8.51
C LYS A 79 2.16 -11.60 -9.56
N ASP A 80 0.89 -11.85 -9.83
CA ASP A 80 0.48 -12.70 -10.94
C ASP A 80 0.62 -11.94 -12.29
N PRO A 81 0.48 -12.62 -13.44
CA PRO A 81 0.56 -11.96 -14.75
C PRO A 81 -0.49 -10.87 -14.99
N ASP A 82 -1.59 -10.87 -14.24
CA ASP A 82 -2.64 -9.85 -14.28
C ASP A 82 -2.25 -8.61 -13.44
N GLY A 83 -1.13 -8.67 -12.71
CA GLY A 83 -0.59 -7.60 -11.87
C GLY A 83 -1.14 -7.59 -10.44
N GLU A 84 -1.86 -8.64 -10.05
CA GLU A 84 -2.49 -8.77 -8.74
C GLU A 84 -1.52 -9.41 -7.74
N PHE A 85 -1.53 -8.97 -6.48
CA PHE A 85 -0.63 -9.55 -5.47
C PHE A 85 -1.00 -11.00 -5.18
N ILE A 86 0.01 -11.87 -5.18
CA ILE A 86 -0.09 -13.24 -4.70
C ILE A 86 0.03 -13.19 -3.17
N ILE A 87 -1.05 -13.56 -2.50
CA ILE A 87 -1.21 -13.53 -1.04
C ILE A 87 -1.52 -14.92 -0.52
N SER A 88 -1.04 -15.25 0.68
CA SER A 88 -1.49 -16.46 1.38
C SER A 88 -2.96 -16.31 1.73
N THR A 89 -3.78 -17.29 1.34
CA THR A 89 -5.15 -17.40 1.88
C THR A 89 -5.06 -17.67 3.39
N ASN A 90 -6.05 -17.26 4.19
CA ASN A 90 -6.12 -17.42 5.67
C ASN A 90 -6.13 -18.87 6.20
N THR A 91 -5.46 -19.79 5.52
CA THR A 91 -5.17 -21.17 5.93
C THR A 91 -3.67 -21.44 5.82
N VAL A 92 -2.88 -20.43 6.17
CA VAL A 92 -1.44 -20.59 6.38
C VAL A 92 -1.06 -19.75 7.59
N THR A 93 -0.56 -20.48 8.60
CA THR A 93 0.23 -20.10 9.78
C THR A 93 -0.48 -19.45 10.97
N ASP A 94 -0.83 -20.28 11.99
CA ASP A 94 -0.09 -20.28 13.28
C ASP A 94 -0.59 -21.28 14.35
N GLU A 95 -1.57 -22.16 14.08
CA GLU A 95 -2.05 -23.12 15.10
C GLU A 95 -1.16 -24.36 15.36
N VAL A 96 0.06 -24.42 14.83
CA VAL A 96 1.02 -25.52 15.14
C VAL A 96 2.33 -25.02 15.76
N ARG A 97 2.45 -23.74 16.16
CA ARG A 97 3.71 -23.27 16.77
C ARG A 97 3.87 -23.54 18.26
N ASP A 98 2.80 -23.91 18.98
CA ASP A 98 2.85 -23.97 20.45
C ASP A 98 2.61 -25.34 21.11
N GLU A 99 2.40 -26.43 20.37
CA GLU A 99 2.22 -27.76 21.00
C GLU A 99 2.91 -28.92 20.27
N ALA A 100 4.24 -28.88 20.12
CA ALA A 100 5.04 -30.11 20.06
C ALA A 100 6.54 -29.81 20.23
N GLY A 101 7.17 -30.51 21.17
CA GLY A 101 8.61 -30.48 21.37
C GLY A 101 9.34 -30.91 20.09
N PHE A 102 10.23 -30.03 19.64
CA PHE A 102 11.07 -30.21 18.46
C PHE A 102 12.29 -31.06 18.83
N ASP A 103 12.22 -32.36 18.56
CA ASP A 103 13.36 -33.22 18.23
C ASP A 103 12.79 -34.43 17.46
N ASP A 104 13.39 -34.73 16.30
CA ASP A 104 13.10 -35.87 15.40
C ASP A 104 11.87 -35.82 14.47
N ILE A 105 11.88 -34.94 13.46
CA ILE A 105 11.13 -35.19 12.20
C ILE A 105 12.09 -35.14 10.99
N PRO A 106 12.24 -36.24 10.22
CA PRO A 106 13.09 -36.29 9.03
C PRO A 106 12.65 -35.29 7.95
N GLU A 107 13.63 -34.73 7.24
CA GLU A 107 13.54 -33.61 6.29
C GLU A 107 12.71 -33.88 5.01
N ALA A 108 12.03 -35.04 4.90
CA ALA A 108 11.34 -35.47 3.69
C ALA A 108 9.80 -35.50 3.78
N GLU A 109 9.18 -35.25 4.94
CA GLU A 109 7.71 -35.31 5.11
C GLU A 109 7.02 -33.94 5.35
N LYS A 110 7.73 -32.80 5.24
CA LYS A 110 7.15 -31.46 5.46
C LYS A 110 6.20 -30.93 4.36
N HIS A 111 5.71 -31.78 3.46
CA HIS A 111 4.91 -31.36 2.30
C HIS A 111 3.43 -31.80 2.31
N GLU A 112 2.97 -32.60 3.27
CA GLU A 112 1.53 -33.00 3.33
C GLU A 112 0.68 -32.15 4.30
N ASP A 113 1.26 -31.57 5.36
CA ASP A 113 0.51 -30.79 6.37
C ASP A 113 -0.06 -29.45 5.88
N ARG A 114 0.28 -29.00 4.65
CA ARG A 114 -0.29 -27.77 4.05
C ARG A 114 -1.52 -28.04 3.18
N ILE A 115 -1.81 -29.30 2.85
CA ILE A 115 -2.93 -29.69 1.98
C ILE A 115 -4.23 -29.86 2.78
N GLU A 116 -4.15 -30.27 4.06
CA GLU A 116 -5.32 -30.39 4.95
C GLU A 116 -6.03 -29.04 5.19
N ASP A 117 -5.27 -27.95 5.25
CA ASP A 117 -5.79 -26.60 5.54
C ASP A 117 -6.56 -26.00 4.33
N PHE A 118 -6.19 -26.37 3.10
CA PHE A 118 -6.93 -25.98 1.90
C PHE A 118 -8.30 -26.66 1.81
N GLU A 119 -8.46 -27.89 2.30
CA GLU A 119 -9.76 -28.59 2.27
C GLU A 119 -10.78 -27.95 3.21
N ASP A 120 -10.36 -27.45 4.37
CA ASP A 120 -11.26 -26.79 5.32
C ASP A 120 -11.63 -25.36 4.88
N SER A 121 -10.68 -24.61 4.34
CA SER A 121 -10.96 -23.38 3.58
C SER A 121 -11.95 -23.65 2.44
N ARG A 122 -11.72 -24.69 1.64
CA ARG A 122 -12.61 -25.09 0.53
C ARG A 122 -13.99 -25.50 1.01
N LYS A 123 -14.14 -26.26 2.11
CA LYS A 123 -15.45 -26.60 2.69
C LYS A 123 -16.18 -25.35 3.19
N LYS A 124 -15.47 -24.40 3.81
CA LYS A 124 -16.00 -23.09 4.20
C LYS A 124 -16.51 -22.32 2.96
N TYR A 125 -15.73 -22.28 1.88
CA TYR A 125 -16.12 -21.63 0.62
C TYR A 125 -17.29 -22.32 -0.07
N GLU A 126 -17.29 -23.66 -0.15
CA GLU A 126 -18.40 -24.43 -0.72
C GLU A 126 -19.70 -24.20 0.06
N LYS A 127 -19.61 -24.06 1.39
CA LYS A 127 -20.76 -23.71 2.25
C LYS A 127 -21.27 -22.29 1.97
N GLN A 128 -20.37 -21.32 1.77
CA GLN A 128 -20.73 -19.94 1.43
C GLN A 128 -21.32 -19.82 0.02
N ILE A 129 -20.77 -20.56 -0.96
CA ILE A 129 -21.36 -20.67 -2.31
C ILE A 129 -22.77 -21.24 -2.25
N LYS A 130 -22.98 -22.30 -1.47
CA LYS A 130 -24.32 -22.89 -1.26
C LYS A 130 -25.31 -21.92 -0.61
N LYS A 131 -24.84 -21.01 0.23
CA LYS A 131 -25.66 -19.94 0.84
C LYS A 131 -25.87 -18.73 -0.07
N GLY A 132 -25.24 -18.68 -1.25
CA GLY A 132 -25.27 -17.52 -2.14
C GLY A 132 -24.43 -16.33 -1.65
N GLU A 133 -23.58 -16.56 -0.65
CA GLU A 133 -22.70 -15.54 -0.05
C GLU A 133 -21.46 -15.30 -0.92
N LEU A 134 -21.06 -16.29 -1.73
CA LEU A 134 -19.91 -16.22 -2.65
C LEU A 134 -20.29 -16.82 -4.02
N SER A 135 -19.93 -16.18 -5.12
CA SER A 135 -20.16 -16.74 -6.46
C SER A 135 -19.07 -17.75 -6.83
N ARG A 136 -19.33 -18.64 -7.80
CA ARG A 136 -18.31 -19.56 -8.33
C ARG A 136 -17.15 -18.81 -8.99
N GLU A 137 -17.41 -17.68 -9.64
CA GLU A 137 -16.38 -16.86 -10.27
C GLU A 137 -15.48 -16.19 -9.21
N GLU A 138 -16.07 -15.75 -8.09
CA GLU A 138 -15.33 -15.21 -6.96
C GLU A 138 -14.50 -16.28 -6.25
N PHE A 139 -15.02 -17.49 -6.15
CA PHE A 139 -14.26 -18.64 -5.69
C PHE A 139 -13.08 -18.97 -6.61
N GLU A 140 -13.25 -18.94 -7.93
CA GLU A 140 -12.13 -19.15 -8.85
C GLU A 140 -11.10 -18.02 -8.79
N LEU A 141 -11.51 -16.77 -8.49
CA LEU A 141 -10.59 -15.67 -8.19
C LEU A 141 -9.76 -15.95 -6.92
N ILE A 142 -10.41 -16.42 -5.85
CA ILE A 142 -9.75 -16.82 -4.60
C ILE A 142 -8.79 -17.97 -4.86
N ARG A 143 -9.23 -18.98 -5.62
CA ARG A 143 -8.45 -20.17 -5.96
C ARG A 143 -7.24 -19.84 -6.83
N ARG A 144 -7.36 -18.93 -7.81
CA ARG A 144 -6.24 -18.55 -8.69
C ARG A 144 -5.05 -18.01 -7.90
N ASN A 145 -5.31 -17.20 -6.87
CA ASN A 145 -4.25 -16.69 -5.99
C ASN A 145 -3.49 -17.81 -5.25
N ALA A 146 -4.15 -18.94 -4.96
CA ALA A 146 -3.55 -20.05 -4.21
C ALA A 146 -2.67 -20.98 -5.08
N TYR A 147 -2.77 -20.94 -6.40
CA TYR A 147 -2.17 -21.96 -7.29
C TYR A 147 -0.85 -21.56 -7.98
N HIS A 148 -0.24 -20.43 -7.62
CA HIS A 148 1.05 -20.03 -8.17
C HIS A 148 2.23 -20.75 -7.49
N GLU A 149 2.23 -22.08 -7.37
CA GLU A 149 3.23 -22.81 -6.57
C GLU A 149 4.60 -22.98 -7.25
N GLU A 150 4.69 -23.00 -8.58
CA GLU A 150 5.92 -23.48 -9.25
C GLU A 150 7.09 -22.46 -9.32
N LYS A 151 6.91 -21.19 -8.88
CA LYS A 151 7.96 -20.14 -8.97
C LYS A 151 7.99 -19.10 -7.83
N LEU A 152 7.37 -19.34 -6.69
CA LEU A 152 7.35 -18.35 -5.59
C LEU A 152 8.74 -18.01 -5.03
N ASP A 153 9.71 -18.90 -5.20
CA ASP A 153 11.07 -18.74 -4.69
C ASP A 153 12.00 -17.96 -5.63
N GLN A 154 11.60 -17.70 -6.88
CA GLN A 154 12.38 -16.96 -7.87
C GLN A 154 11.83 -15.56 -8.05
N LEU A 155 12.63 -14.58 -8.47
CA LEU A 155 12.13 -13.24 -8.81
C LEU A 155 11.55 -13.22 -10.23
N ASP A 156 10.35 -12.67 -10.38
CA ASP A 156 9.69 -12.42 -11.66
C ASP A 156 9.72 -10.92 -11.99
N TYR A 157 9.64 -10.57 -13.29
CA TYR A 157 9.78 -9.18 -13.74
C TYR A 157 8.71 -8.23 -13.17
N ASN A 158 7.55 -8.73 -12.80
CA ASN A 158 6.42 -7.95 -12.28
C ASN A 158 6.39 -7.91 -10.74
N ASP A 159 7.30 -8.60 -10.06
CA ASP A 159 7.41 -8.55 -8.61
C ASP A 159 7.82 -7.16 -8.13
N GLU A 160 7.47 -6.84 -6.88
CA GLU A 160 7.72 -5.54 -6.28
C GLU A 160 8.70 -5.65 -5.11
N LEU A 161 9.87 -5.02 -5.21
CA LEU A 161 10.78 -4.83 -4.08
C LEU A 161 10.31 -3.63 -3.26
N VAL A 162 10.12 -3.82 -1.96
CA VAL A 162 9.64 -2.77 -1.03
C VAL A 162 10.58 -2.63 0.16
N PHE A 163 10.92 -1.40 0.52
CA PHE A 163 11.72 -1.01 1.70
C PHE A 163 11.39 0.43 2.12
N MET A 164 11.87 0.88 3.29
CA MET A 164 11.62 2.25 3.78
C MET A 164 12.75 3.21 3.40
N ALA A 165 12.40 4.43 2.97
CA ALA A 165 13.39 5.43 2.56
C ALA A 165 14.39 5.80 3.66
N ARG A 166 13.98 5.79 4.93
CA ARG A 166 14.86 6.07 6.07
C ARG A 166 16.08 5.15 6.15
N ASP A 167 15.94 3.90 5.72
CA ASP A 167 16.96 2.88 5.91
C ASP A 167 18.08 3.01 4.88
N SER A 168 17.86 3.80 3.83
CA SER A 168 18.87 4.16 2.84
C SER A 168 20.11 4.79 3.47
N GLY A 169 21.25 4.62 2.81
CA GLY A 169 22.54 5.10 3.26
C GLY A 169 23.24 5.99 2.23
N SER A 170 24.53 6.20 2.50
CA SER A 170 25.47 6.87 1.60
C SER A 170 25.87 5.94 0.46
N ARG A 171 26.36 6.51 -0.64
CA ARG A 171 26.89 5.73 -1.75
C ARG A 171 28.21 5.06 -1.35
N ALA A 172 28.29 3.74 -1.50
CA ALA A 172 29.48 2.95 -1.24
C ALA A 172 30.41 2.90 -2.45
N ALA A 173 31.73 2.88 -2.21
CA ALA A 173 32.70 2.61 -3.27
C ALA A 173 32.61 1.15 -3.73
N ARG A 174 32.80 0.88 -5.03
CA ARG A 174 32.56 -0.44 -5.61
C ARG A 174 33.41 -1.55 -4.97
N GLU A 175 34.64 -1.22 -4.62
CA GLU A 175 35.60 -2.10 -3.97
C GLU A 175 35.18 -2.58 -2.57
N SER A 176 34.22 -1.92 -1.92
CA SER A 176 33.71 -2.35 -0.61
C SER A 176 32.50 -3.28 -0.71
N TRP A 177 31.95 -3.52 -1.90
CA TRP A 177 30.72 -4.29 -2.08
C TRP A 177 30.87 -5.75 -1.62
N LEU A 178 29.80 -6.29 -1.03
CA LEU A 178 29.80 -7.63 -0.44
C LEU A 178 29.90 -8.75 -1.47
N THR A 179 29.40 -8.51 -2.69
CA THR A 179 29.46 -9.48 -3.79
C THR A 179 29.68 -8.77 -5.14
N PRO A 180 30.21 -9.47 -6.16
CA PRO A 180 30.32 -8.91 -7.50
C PRO A 180 28.96 -8.76 -8.20
N ARG A 181 27.92 -9.47 -7.76
CA ARG A 181 26.59 -9.45 -8.37
C ARG A 181 25.63 -8.66 -7.49
N ALA A 182 25.47 -7.37 -7.81
CA ALA A 182 24.59 -6.47 -7.09
C ALA A 182 23.95 -5.42 -8.00
N ILE A 183 22.84 -4.86 -7.53
CA ILE A 183 22.18 -3.69 -8.12
C ILE A 183 22.32 -2.54 -7.12
N GLU A 184 22.92 -1.43 -7.56
CA GLU A 184 22.89 -0.16 -6.82
C GLU A 184 21.58 0.56 -7.16
N LEU A 185 20.81 0.93 -6.15
CA LEU A 185 19.58 1.69 -6.27
C LEU A 185 19.85 3.10 -5.75
N GLU A 186 19.93 4.07 -6.67
CA GLU A 186 19.96 5.49 -6.33
C GLU A 186 18.52 5.99 -6.15
N ILE A 187 18.24 6.60 -5.01
CA ILE A 187 16.94 7.16 -4.64
C ILE A 187 17.07 8.67 -4.63
N THR A 188 16.17 9.36 -5.34
CA THR A 188 16.19 10.82 -5.47
C THR A 188 14.82 11.41 -5.11
N ASP A 189 14.81 12.40 -4.22
CA ASP A 189 13.63 13.21 -3.95
C ASP A 189 13.42 14.23 -5.10
N PRO A 190 12.29 14.17 -5.82
CA PRO A 190 12.02 15.13 -6.89
C PRO A 190 11.82 16.58 -6.39
N VAL A 191 11.54 16.79 -5.10
CA VAL A 191 11.30 18.11 -4.50
C VAL A 191 12.58 18.92 -4.36
N ASP A 192 13.62 18.34 -3.77
CA ASP A 192 14.86 19.04 -3.41
C ASP A 192 16.12 18.43 -4.05
N GLN A 193 15.95 17.36 -4.84
CA GLN A 193 17.03 16.61 -5.49
C GLN A 193 18.01 15.94 -4.52
N SER A 194 17.63 15.79 -3.26
CA SER A 194 18.40 15.04 -2.27
C SER A 194 18.45 13.56 -2.64
N THR A 195 19.53 12.88 -2.25
CA THR A 195 19.85 11.52 -2.72
C THR A 195 20.22 10.59 -1.59
N SER A 196 19.98 9.30 -1.81
CA SER A 196 20.42 8.20 -0.96
C SER A 196 20.58 6.92 -1.77
N TRP A 197 21.18 5.89 -1.17
CA TRP A 197 21.48 4.64 -1.87
C TRP A 197 21.12 3.41 -1.05
N VAL A 198 20.71 2.37 -1.77
CA VAL A 198 20.48 1.02 -1.27
C VAL A 198 21.09 0.03 -2.26
N TYR A 199 21.50 -1.14 -1.77
CA TYR A 199 22.23 -2.14 -2.54
C TYR A 199 21.54 -3.49 -2.40
N LEU A 200 21.05 -4.04 -3.52
CA LEU A 200 20.53 -5.40 -3.58
C LEU A 200 21.66 -6.34 -4.02
N PHE A 201 22.19 -7.09 -3.07
CA PHE A 201 23.24 -8.09 -3.30
C PHE A 201 22.64 -9.47 -3.58
N TYR A 202 23.21 -10.18 -4.56
CA TYR A 202 22.96 -11.59 -4.79
C TYR A 202 24.19 -12.43 -4.40
N PHE A 203 23.96 -13.51 -3.65
CA PHE A 203 25.01 -14.42 -3.20
C PHE A 203 24.94 -15.71 -4.00
N ASP A 204 25.91 -15.96 -4.89
CA ASP A 204 25.87 -17.11 -5.82
C ASP A 204 26.10 -18.47 -5.15
N ALA A 205 26.99 -18.52 -4.16
CA ALA A 205 27.36 -19.74 -3.45
C ALA A 205 27.67 -19.41 -1.97
N GLY A 206 27.75 -20.45 -1.14
CA GLY A 206 28.05 -20.32 0.30
C GLY A 206 26.89 -19.79 1.14
N ASP A 207 27.21 -19.46 2.39
CA ASP A 207 26.26 -18.95 3.38
C ASP A 207 25.74 -17.58 2.97
N VAL A 208 24.41 -17.42 2.96
CA VAL A 208 23.79 -16.12 2.75
C VAL A 208 23.72 -15.41 4.10
N PRO A 209 24.18 -14.16 4.22
CA PRO A 209 24.03 -13.38 5.45
C PRO A 209 22.59 -13.39 5.97
N ALA A 210 22.40 -13.15 7.27
CA ALA A 210 21.05 -13.01 7.82
C ALA A 210 20.34 -11.78 7.23
N ARG A 211 19.00 -11.81 7.17
CA ARG A 211 18.19 -10.63 6.88
C ARG A 211 18.22 -9.66 8.08
N SER A 212 17.73 -8.44 7.89
CA SER A 212 17.45 -7.56 9.03
C SER A 212 16.47 -8.24 9.98
N ALA A 213 16.69 -8.08 11.28
CA ALA A 213 15.79 -8.55 12.32
C ALA A 213 14.69 -7.52 12.66
N ILE A 214 14.72 -6.34 12.03
CA ILE A 214 13.70 -5.31 12.20
C ILE A 214 12.47 -5.70 11.40
N ASP A 215 11.32 -5.63 12.07
CA ASP A 215 10.00 -5.82 11.52
C ASP A 215 9.15 -4.59 11.88
N TYR A 216 8.60 -3.91 10.86
CA TYR A 216 7.85 -2.67 11.06
C TYR A 216 6.38 -2.88 11.33
N VAL A 217 5.82 -4.01 10.91
CA VAL A 217 4.39 -4.25 10.96
C VAL A 217 4.10 -5.74 10.95
N ASP A 218 3.21 -6.13 11.84
CA ASP A 218 2.79 -7.52 12.06
C ASP A 218 1.25 -7.57 12.02
N TYR A 219 0.69 -8.68 11.56
CA TYR A 219 -0.75 -8.88 11.46
C TYR A 219 -1.20 -10.12 12.22
N ASP A 220 -2.08 -9.91 13.19
CA ASP A 220 -2.82 -10.97 13.88
C ASP A 220 -4.12 -11.29 13.12
N PRO A 221 -4.20 -12.41 12.39
CA PRO A 221 -5.40 -12.79 11.64
C PRO A 221 -6.55 -13.24 12.54
N LYS A 222 -6.29 -13.61 13.81
CA LYS A 222 -7.34 -14.07 14.73
C LYS A 222 -8.12 -12.88 15.29
N GLY A 223 -7.42 -11.81 15.66
CA GLY A 223 -8.02 -10.56 16.10
C GLY A 223 -8.40 -9.60 14.96
N ASP A 224 -7.94 -9.88 13.74
CA ASP A 224 -7.93 -8.92 12.62
C ASP A 224 -7.26 -7.59 13.03
N THR A 225 -6.11 -7.69 13.69
CA THR A 225 -5.36 -6.57 14.26
C THR A 225 -4.04 -6.39 13.53
N VAL A 226 -3.72 -5.14 13.16
CA VAL A 226 -2.42 -4.78 12.62
C VAL A 226 -1.62 -4.02 13.66
N ASN A 227 -0.45 -4.55 13.99
CA ASN A 227 0.48 -4.00 14.96
C ASN A 227 1.69 -3.40 14.24
N ALA A 228 1.74 -2.08 14.13
CA ALA A 228 2.80 -1.35 13.46
C ALA A 228 3.69 -0.57 14.46
N ARG A 229 4.85 -0.09 13.97
CA ARG A 229 5.80 0.69 14.77
C ARG A 229 5.19 1.95 15.39
N LEU A 230 4.37 2.69 14.64
CA LEU A 230 3.78 3.97 15.07
C LEU A 230 2.32 3.85 15.53
N GLY A 231 1.73 2.65 15.50
CA GLY A 231 0.37 2.46 15.98
C GLY A 231 -0.19 1.05 15.84
N VAL A 232 -1.41 0.87 16.30
CA VAL A 232 -2.23 -0.34 16.14
C VAL A 232 -3.51 0.03 15.43
N ILE A 233 -3.93 -0.78 14.47
CA ILE A 233 -5.20 -0.68 13.78
C ILE A 233 -5.99 -1.96 14.07
N ASP A 234 -7.12 -1.81 14.77
CA ASP A 234 -8.00 -2.93 15.13
C ASP A 234 -9.27 -2.91 14.29
N PHE A 235 -9.62 -4.05 13.71
CA PHE A 235 -10.85 -4.23 12.96
C PHE A 235 -11.88 -5.01 13.77
N VAL A 236 -13.15 -4.72 13.54
CA VAL A 236 -14.26 -5.48 14.14
C VAL A 236 -14.24 -6.90 13.59
N ASP A 237 -14.36 -7.89 14.49
CA ASP A 237 -14.43 -9.31 14.15
C ASP A 237 -15.50 -9.60 13.08
N GLU A 238 -15.14 -10.46 12.13
CA GLU A 238 -15.90 -10.80 10.92
C GLU A 238 -16.33 -9.61 10.02
N LYS A 239 -15.85 -8.39 10.29
CA LYS A 239 -16.20 -7.16 9.56
C LYS A 239 -14.94 -6.37 9.17
N PRO A 240 -14.13 -6.89 8.22
CA PRO A 240 -12.80 -6.36 7.86
C PRO A 240 -12.81 -4.98 7.16
N LEU A 241 -13.96 -4.31 7.05
CA LEU A 241 -14.05 -2.90 6.66
C LEU A 241 -14.03 -1.95 7.86
N ILE A 242 -14.53 -2.41 9.01
CA ILE A 242 -14.84 -1.54 10.13
C ILE A 242 -13.63 -1.53 11.06
N VAL A 243 -12.89 -0.43 11.02
CA VAL A 243 -11.86 -0.14 12.02
C VAL A 243 -12.55 0.34 13.29
N GLU A 244 -12.22 -0.21 14.44
CA GLU A 244 -12.72 0.23 15.77
C GLU A 244 -11.61 0.72 16.70
N GLY A 245 -10.34 0.40 16.39
CA GLY A 245 -9.18 0.86 17.13
C GLY A 245 -8.18 1.56 16.24
N LEU A 246 -7.76 2.76 16.64
CA LEU A 246 -6.56 3.42 16.15
C LEU A 246 -5.77 3.96 17.33
N ILE A 247 -4.77 3.20 17.75
CA ILE A 247 -3.94 3.46 18.93
C ILE A 247 -2.57 3.91 18.45
N GLY A 248 -2.11 5.10 18.84
CA GLY A 248 -0.78 5.57 18.46
C GLY A 248 0.32 4.99 19.37
N LYS A 249 1.50 4.69 18.80
CA LYS A 249 2.74 4.43 19.52
C LYS A 249 3.78 5.50 19.22
N HIS A 250 4.02 6.37 20.19
CA HIS A 250 5.06 7.38 20.08
C HIS A 250 6.46 6.72 20.05
N PRO A 251 7.42 7.20 19.25
CA PRO A 251 8.79 6.65 19.21
C PRO A 251 9.52 6.62 20.56
N ASN A 252 9.10 7.44 21.53
CA ASN A 252 9.62 7.48 22.90
C ASN A 252 9.05 6.36 23.82
N GLY A 253 8.17 5.50 23.29
CA GLY A 253 7.54 4.39 24.01
C GLY A 253 6.18 4.72 24.63
N THR A 254 5.69 5.95 24.52
CA THR A 254 4.36 6.33 25.03
C THR A 254 3.27 5.84 24.09
N THR A 255 2.18 5.31 24.64
CA THR A 255 1.00 4.92 23.86
C THR A 255 -0.06 6.01 23.92
N ILE A 256 -0.63 6.36 22.77
CA ILE A 256 -1.77 7.25 22.62
C ILE A 256 -3.05 6.43 22.67
N PRO A 257 -4.02 6.77 23.54
CA PRO A 257 -5.26 6.03 23.64
C PRO A 257 -6.00 5.99 22.29
N ASN A 258 -6.83 4.97 22.10
CA ASN A 258 -7.68 4.88 20.92
C ASN A 258 -8.51 6.16 20.74
N VAL A 259 -8.40 6.81 19.59
CA VAL A 259 -9.16 8.03 19.25
C VAL A 259 -10.35 7.77 18.33
N LEU A 260 -10.48 6.54 17.84
CA LEU A 260 -11.54 6.15 16.91
C LEU A 260 -12.72 5.55 17.69
N ASP A 261 -13.94 5.98 17.40
CA ASP A 261 -15.15 5.22 17.73
C ASP A 261 -15.30 4.07 16.74
N ARG A 262 -15.30 4.42 15.45
CA ARG A 262 -15.34 3.49 14.32
C ARG A 262 -15.07 4.14 12.97
N PHE A 263 -14.75 3.34 11.96
CA PHE A 263 -14.91 3.73 10.56
C PHE A 263 -16.39 3.69 10.16
N LYS A 264 -16.90 4.81 9.64
CA LYS A 264 -18.29 4.95 9.19
C LYS A 264 -18.43 4.91 7.67
N VAL A 265 -19.51 4.29 7.21
CA VAL A 265 -20.01 4.27 5.83
C VAL A 265 -21.51 4.58 5.84
N ARG A 266 -21.94 5.55 5.04
CA ARG A 266 -23.35 5.87 4.81
C ARG A 266 -23.61 5.91 3.31
N ILE A 267 -24.44 5.00 2.82
CA ILE A 267 -24.85 4.97 1.42
C ILE A 267 -26.32 5.32 1.35
N ARG A 268 -26.64 6.43 0.68
CA ARG A 268 -28.01 6.83 0.38
C ARG A 268 -28.24 6.59 -1.10
N VAL A 269 -29.18 5.70 -1.43
CA VAL A 269 -29.52 5.38 -2.82
C VAL A 269 -30.99 5.67 -3.04
N LYS A 270 -31.33 6.40 -4.10
CA LYS A 270 -32.71 6.62 -4.54
C LYS A 270 -32.96 5.84 -5.83
N PRO A 271 -33.37 4.56 -5.77
CA PRO A 271 -33.60 3.76 -6.96
C PRO A 271 -34.72 4.33 -7.85
N ALA A 272 -34.40 4.59 -9.12
CA ALA A 272 -35.35 5.08 -10.13
C ALA A 272 -36.54 4.12 -10.37
N PRO A 273 -36.33 2.78 -10.45
CA PRO A 273 -37.44 1.83 -10.59
C PRO A 273 -38.40 1.80 -9.40
N LEU A 274 -37.99 2.34 -8.24
CA LEU A 274 -38.79 2.41 -7.02
C LEU A 274 -39.19 3.86 -6.70
N PHE A 275 -39.56 4.63 -7.73
CA PHE A 275 -40.07 6.00 -7.59
C PHE A 275 -39.13 6.93 -6.79
N CYS A 276 -37.81 6.70 -6.86
CA CYS A 276 -36.80 7.45 -6.13
C CYS A 276 -36.98 7.46 -4.59
N ILE A 277 -37.64 6.44 -4.02
CA ILE A 277 -37.76 6.29 -2.57
C ILE A 277 -36.37 6.05 -1.97
N PRO A 278 -35.90 6.86 -1.01
CA PRO A 278 -34.55 6.74 -0.48
C PRO A 278 -34.39 5.45 0.33
N LEU A 279 -33.35 4.69 0.00
CA LEU A 279 -32.81 3.59 0.76
C LEU A 279 -31.52 4.03 1.44
N HIS A 280 -31.34 3.59 2.68
CA HIS A 280 -30.18 3.90 3.51
C HIS A 280 -29.46 2.61 3.83
N PHE A 281 -28.15 2.62 3.61
CA PHE A 281 -27.27 1.53 3.96
C PHE A 281 -26.14 2.05 4.84
N ASP A 282 -25.73 1.23 5.79
CA ASP A 282 -24.60 1.46 6.67
C ASP A 282 -23.58 0.33 6.56
N GLU A 283 -22.57 0.32 7.44
CA GLU A 283 -21.49 -0.66 7.43
C GLU A 283 -22.00 -2.09 7.62
N ASN A 284 -23.13 -2.30 8.31
CA ASN A 284 -23.70 -3.63 8.50
C ASN A 284 -24.34 -4.18 7.23
N ASN A 285 -24.66 -3.32 6.27
CA ASN A 285 -25.11 -3.72 4.95
C ASN A 285 -23.96 -4.03 3.99
N VAL A 286 -22.71 -3.78 4.41
CA VAL A 286 -21.53 -4.17 3.65
C VAL A 286 -21.06 -5.53 4.14
N LYS A 287 -21.15 -6.52 3.25
CA LYS A 287 -20.53 -7.82 3.47
C LYS A 287 -19.15 -7.81 2.84
N ALA A 288 -18.22 -8.46 3.52
CA ALA A 288 -16.84 -8.51 3.14
C ALA A 288 -16.33 -9.94 3.22
N PHE A 289 -15.34 -10.22 2.40
CA PHE A 289 -14.61 -11.48 2.44
C PHE A 289 -13.12 -11.20 2.26
N THR A 290 -12.32 -11.63 3.24
CA THR A 290 -10.85 -11.57 3.16
C THR A 290 -10.36 -12.72 2.28
N ILE A 291 -9.79 -12.38 1.13
CA ILE A 291 -9.23 -13.35 0.18
C ILE A 291 -7.95 -13.96 0.76
N GLY A 292 -7.14 -13.14 1.42
CA GLY A 292 -5.90 -13.53 2.06
C GLY A 292 -5.12 -12.31 2.53
N TYR A 293 -3.96 -12.57 3.11
CA TYR A 293 -3.00 -11.55 3.45
C TYR A 293 -1.57 -12.04 3.19
N LYS A 294 -0.66 -11.09 3.14
CA LYS A 294 0.77 -11.33 3.23
C LYS A 294 1.32 -10.46 4.34
N ASP A 295 1.97 -11.10 5.30
CA ASP A 295 2.74 -10.42 6.32
C ASP A 295 4.21 -10.34 5.90
N GLY A 296 4.82 -9.18 6.06
CA GLY A 296 6.18 -8.89 5.63
C GLY A 296 6.77 -7.72 6.42
N PRO A 297 8.11 -7.67 6.56
CA PRO A 297 8.76 -6.78 7.52
C PRO A 297 8.64 -5.28 7.24
N VAL A 298 8.11 -4.91 6.07
CA VAL A 298 7.91 -3.52 5.65
C VAL A 298 6.43 -3.15 5.58
N ARG A 299 5.60 -4.08 5.08
CA ARG A 299 4.16 -3.91 4.98
C ARG A 299 3.39 -5.23 5.03
N VAL A 300 2.20 -5.15 5.59
CA VAL A 300 1.16 -6.18 5.47
C VAL A 300 0.26 -5.81 4.29
N ILE A 301 -0.04 -6.78 3.42
CA ILE A 301 -1.03 -6.64 2.35
C ILE A 301 -2.22 -7.54 2.67
N ARG A 302 -3.41 -6.98 2.90
CA ARG A 302 -4.66 -7.72 3.10
C ARG A 302 -5.60 -7.43 1.93
N ARG A 303 -6.09 -8.46 1.23
CA ARG A 303 -6.99 -8.30 0.08
C ARG A 303 -8.40 -8.72 0.46
N ASN A 304 -9.36 -7.85 0.18
CA ASN A 304 -10.76 -8.06 0.53
C ASN A 304 -11.64 -7.82 -0.68
N ILE A 305 -12.73 -8.57 -0.78
CA ILE A 305 -13.84 -8.29 -1.68
C ILE A 305 -15.05 -7.86 -0.87
N PHE A 306 -15.77 -6.83 -1.34
CA PHE A 306 -16.94 -6.27 -0.68
C PHE A 306 -18.16 -6.27 -1.59
N TRP A 307 -19.33 -6.44 -0.97
CA TRP A 307 -20.63 -6.38 -1.61
C TRP A 307 -21.65 -5.68 -0.72
N ILE A 308 -22.63 -5.03 -1.36
CA ILE A 308 -23.77 -4.44 -0.66
C ILE A 308 -24.92 -5.44 -0.65
N ILE A 309 -25.49 -5.67 0.53
CA ILE A 309 -26.64 -6.54 0.74
C ILE A 309 -27.85 -5.77 1.27
N LEU A 310 -29.05 -6.16 0.83
CA LEU A 310 -30.33 -5.68 1.34
C LEU A 310 -31.22 -6.85 1.71
N GLY A 311 -31.64 -6.95 2.97
CA GLY A 311 -32.52 -8.05 3.42
C GLY A 311 -31.94 -9.45 3.17
N GLY A 312 -30.61 -9.59 3.24
CA GLY A 312 -29.90 -10.85 2.94
C GLY A 312 -29.69 -11.14 1.45
N VAL A 313 -30.15 -10.27 0.55
CA VAL A 313 -29.97 -10.42 -0.90
C VAL A 313 -28.88 -9.49 -1.41
N ARG A 314 -27.94 -10.03 -2.18
CA ARG A 314 -26.93 -9.24 -2.90
C ARG A 314 -27.60 -8.41 -3.99
N LEU A 315 -27.34 -7.10 -4.00
CA LEU A 315 -27.91 -6.22 -5.01
C LEU A 315 -27.19 -6.42 -6.36
N PRO A 316 -27.88 -6.82 -7.44
CA PRO A 316 -27.23 -7.21 -8.71
C PRO A 316 -26.61 -6.03 -9.48
N PHE A 317 -27.03 -4.80 -9.18
CA PHE A 317 -26.50 -3.56 -9.78
C PHE A 317 -25.53 -2.82 -8.86
N ALA A 318 -25.30 -3.33 -7.64
CA ALA A 318 -24.33 -2.73 -6.74
C ALA A 318 -22.90 -2.97 -7.28
N PRO A 319 -21.99 -2.01 -7.08
CA PRO A 319 -20.60 -2.19 -7.46
C PRO A 319 -19.99 -3.41 -6.78
N LYS A 320 -19.13 -4.13 -7.50
CA LYS A 320 -18.20 -5.10 -6.91
C LYS A 320 -16.93 -4.33 -6.55
N ILE A 321 -16.48 -4.47 -5.31
CA ILE A 321 -15.32 -3.72 -4.82
C ILE A 321 -14.27 -4.72 -4.35
N VAL A 322 -13.05 -4.61 -4.87
CA VAL A 322 -11.88 -5.32 -4.37
C VAL A 322 -10.95 -4.28 -3.76
N ILE A 323 -10.53 -4.45 -2.51
CA ILE A 323 -9.62 -3.52 -1.83
C ILE A 323 -8.38 -4.27 -1.40
N TYR A 324 -7.24 -3.71 -1.74
CA TYR A 324 -5.95 -4.01 -1.14
C TYR A 324 -5.70 -3.03 -0.01
N PHE A 325 -5.70 -3.52 1.22
CA PHE A 325 -5.18 -2.80 2.37
C PHE A 325 -3.67 -3.04 2.45
N GLN A 326 -2.89 -1.97 2.44
CA GLN A 326 -1.44 -2.00 2.58
C GLN A 326 -1.09 -1.24 3.85
N PHE A 327 -0.73 -1.98 4.89
CA PHE A 327 -0.37 -1.40 6.18
C PHE A 327 1.12 -1.24 6.27
N TYR A 328 1.57 -0.04 6.60
CA TYR A 328 2.97 0.30 6.83
C TYR A 328 3.15 0.66 8.30
N GLU A 329 4.38 0.97 8.68
CA GLU A 329 4.73 1.35 10.04
C GLU A 329 3.86 2.49 10.62
N ASN A 330 3.42 3.41 9.75
CA ASN A 330 2.84 4.71 10.08
C ASN A 330 1.39 4.83 9.62
N GLY A 331 0.77 3.74 9.19
CA GLY A 331 -0.65 3.76 8.85
C GLY A 331 -1.03 2.79 7.75
N LEU A 332 -2.02 3.18 6.96
CA LEU A 332 -2.70 2.36 5.98
C LEU A 332 -2.85 3.12 4.67
N ALA A 333 -2.55 2.46 3.56
CA ALA A 333 -2.95 2.89 2.24
C ALA A 333 -3.84 1.81 1.59
N THR A 334 -4.97 2.21 1.02
CA THR A 334 -5.84 1.29 0.28
C THR A 334 -5.79 1.54 -1.21
N LYS A 335 -5.83 0.46 -2.00
CA LYS A 335 -6.10 0.48 -3.44
C LYS A 335 -7.37 -0.30 -3.71
N ALA A 336 -8.44 0.41 -4.05
CA ALA A 336 -9.75 -0.14 -4.34
C ALA A 336 -10.00 -0.17 -5.85
N GLU A 337 -10.28 -1.36 -6.39
CA GLU A 337 -10.85 -1.54 -7.72
C GLU A 337 -12.37 -1.66 -7.59
N ILE A 338 -13.09 -0.71 -8.19
CA ILE A 338 -14.54 -0.61 -8.13
C ILE A 338 -15.10 -0.88 -9.53
N TRP A 339 -15.80 -2.00 -9.66
CA TRP A 339 -16.51 -2.35 -10.88
C TRP A 339 -17.97 -1.93 -10.80
N VAL A 340 -18.33 -0.95 -11.63
CA VAL A 340 -19.70 -0.43 -11.78
C VAL A 340 -20.36 -1.11 -13.00
N PRO A 341 -21.37 -1.97 -12.80
CA PRO A 341 -21.93 -2.83 -13.86
C PRO A 341 -22.71 -2.07 -14.94
N VAL A 342 -23.35 -0.97 -14.58
CA VAL A 342 -24.30 -0.18 -15.39
C VAL A 342 -24.17 1.29 -15.03
N ASP A 343 -24.51 2.19 -15.96
CA ASP A 343 -24.50 3.63 -15.68
C ASP A 343 -25.47 3.96 -14.53
N ALA A 344 -25.00 4.69 -13.52
CA ALA A 344 -25.75 4.96 -12.29
C ALA A 344 -27.08 5.65 -12.55
N ASP A 345 -27.12 6.59 -13.50
CA ASP A 345 -28.31 7.37 -13.85
C ASP A 345 -29.45 6.52 -14.45
N TRP A 346 -29.14 5.31 -14.94
CA TRP A 346 -30.15 4.36 -15.41
C TRP A 346 -31.01 3.80 -14.27
N PHE A 347 -30.45 3.64 -13.07
CA PHE A 347 -31.12 2.97 -11.96
C PHE A 347 -31.18 3.80 -10.67
N VAL A 348 -30.52 4.95 -10.62
CA VAL A 348 -30.41 5.81 -9.43
C VAL A 348 -30.80 7.25 -9.78
N CYS A 349 -31.61 7.87 -8.94
CA CYS A 349 -32.00 9.27 -9.04
C CYS A 349 -30.99 10.19 -8.33
N ASP A 350 -31.04 11.48 -8.70
CA ASP A 350 -30.25 12.55 -8.09
C ASP A 350 -30.38 12.61 -6.56
N GLY A 351 -29.28 12.96 -5.89
CA GLY A 351 -29.17 13.02 -4.44
C GLY A 351 -28.95 11.66 -3.78
N SER A 352 -28.38 10.71 -4.53
CA SER A 352 -27.78 9.50 -4.00
C SER A 352 -26.31 9.76 -3.70
N SER A 353 -25.84 9.33 -2.54
CA SER A 353 -24.52 9.67 -2.05
C SER A 353 -23.85 8.50 -1.33
N PHE A 354 -22.53 8.50 -1.34
CA PHE A 354 -21.69 7.66 -0.51
C PHE A 354 -20.86 8.56 0.40
N THR A 355 -20.90 8.31 1.70
CA THR A 355 -20.10 8.99 2.71
C THR A 355 -19.28 7.95 3.45
N ALA A 356 -17.99 8.21 3.64
CA ALA A 356 -17.13 7.37 4.45
C ALA A 356 -16.10 8.19 5.21
N GLY A 357 -15.72 7.75 6.41
CA GLY A 357 -14.80 8.49 7.25
C GLY A 357 -14.54 7.86 8.61
N LEU A 358 -13.75 8.55 9.40
CA LEU A 358 -13.39 8.19 10.76
C LEU A 358 -14.34 8.93 11.70
N ASP A 359 -15.12 8.19 12.47
CA ASP A 359 -15.90 8.76 13.57
C ASP A 359 -15.06 8.67 14.84
N LEU A 360 -14.76 9.83 15.41
CA LEU A 360 -13.84 9.95 16.54
C LEU A 360 -14.58 9.74 17.87
N ASN A 361 -13.87 9.27 18.88
CA ASN A 361 -14.42 9.11 20.24
C ASN A 361 -13.98 10.28 21.15
N LYS A 362 -14.39 10.25 22.42
CA LYS A 362 -14.06 11.31 23.40
C LYS A 362 -12.57 11.61 23.60
N ASN A 363 -11.67 10.67 23.30
CA ASN A 363 -10.22 10.88 23.44
C ASN A 363 -9.68 11.85 22.37
N ALA A 364 -10.44 12.09 21.29
CA ALA A 364 -10.11 13.08 20.28
C ALA A 364 -10.64 14.50 20.61
N MET A 365 -11.35 14.69 21.73
CA MET A 365 -11.88 16.01 22.09
C MET A 365 -10.75 17.03 22.30
N GLY A 366 -10.90 18.19 21.69
CA GLY A 366 -9.87 19.23 21.59
C GLY A 366 -8.97 19.10 20.37
N ALA A 367 -9.14 18.05 19.55
CA ALA A 367 -8.40 17.93 18.30
C ALA A 367 -8.70 19.10 17.36
N LYS A 368 -7.69 19.54 16.63
CA LYS A 368 -7.78 20.61 15.64
C LYS A 368 -7.72 20.02 14.24
N ILE A 369 -8.77 20.22 13.45
CA ILE A 369 -8.89 19.71 12.10
C ILE A 369 -8.54 20.79 11.08
N PHE A 370 -7.76 20.40 10.09
CA PHE A 370 -7.32 21.19 8.95
C PHE A 370 -7.64 20.44 7.66
N THR A 371 -7.93 21.20 6.61
CA THR A 371 -8.18 20.70 5.24
C THR A 371 -7.53 21.68 4.25
N GLN A 372 -7.66 21.45 2.94
CA GLN A 372 -7.15 22.41 1.95
C GLN A 372 -7.64 23.83 2.20
N ASP A 373 -8.92 23.96 2.55
CA ASP A 373 -9.64 25.23 2.49
C ASP A 373 -10.16 25.73 3.84
N ASN A 374 -10.07 24.89 4.88
CA ASN A 374 -10.55 25.18 6.23
C ASN A 374 -9.39 25.01 7.22
N SER A 375 -9.25 25.97 8.13
CA SER A 375 -8.23 26.00 9.16
C SER A 375 -8.83 25.86 10.55
N GLU A 376 -8.23 25.03 11.40
CA GLU A 376 -8.43 24.97 12.85
C GLU A 376 -9.90 24.83 13.28
N ILE A 377 -10.56 23.77 12.81
CA ILE A 377 -11.88 23.35 13.31
C ILE A 377 -11.65 22.53 14.57
N VAL A 378 -12.19 22.94 15.71
CA VAL A 378 -11.99 22.23 16.98
C VAL A 378 -13.09 21.20 17.16
N ILE A 379 -12.71 19.96 17.46
CA ILE A 379 -13.65 18.90 17.86
C ILE A 379 -13.98 19.08 19.34
N ASP A 380 -15.16 19.59 19.67
CA ASP A 380 -15.63 19.81 21.04
C ASP A 380 -17.04 19.27 21.32
N GLY A 381 -17.63 18.59 20.32
CA GLY A 381 -18.95 17.99 20.38
C GLY A 381 -20.10 18.99 20.29
N LYS A 382 -19.85 20.22 19.84
CA LYS A 382 -20.85 21.27 19.67
C LYS A 382 -20.73 21.91 18.29
N LEU A 383 -21.84 21.91 17.56
CA LEU A 383 -21.92 22.62 16.29
C LEU A 383 -21.62 24.12 16.43
N SER A 384 -20.45 24.52 15.98
CA SER A 384 -19.95 25.90 15.95
C SER A 384 -20.35 26.65 14.68
N GLU A 385 -20.22 27.98 14.67
CA GLU A 385 -20.42 28.77 13.46
C GLU A 385 -19.36 28.49 12.39
N ALA A 386 -18.14 28.11 12.77
CA ALA A 386 -17.11 27.70 11.82
C ALA A 386 -17.54 26.44 11.05
N GLU A 387 -18.13 25.47 11.75
CA GLU A 387 -18.59 24.21 11.17
C GLU A 387 -19.83 24.36 10.28
N LYS A 388 -20.68 25.34 10.57
CA LYS A 388 -21.81 25.71 9.69
C LYS A 388 -21.34 26.31 8.37
N ASN A 389 -20.17 26.95 8.35
CA ASN A 389 -19.64 27.70 7.22
C ASN A 389 -18.43 27.02 6.54
N LEU A 390 -18.30 25.70 6.70
CA LEU A 390 -17.22 24.92 6.08
C LEU A 390 -17.25 25.02 4.57
N LYS A 391 -16.08 25.25 3.98
CA LYS A 391 -15.85 25.01 2.56
C LYS A 391 -15.77 23.51 2.35
N ARG A 392 -16.88 22.94 1.89
CA ARG A 392 -16.99 21.48 1.74
C ARG A 392 -16.45 20.97 0.42
N ARG A 393 -16.55 21.75 -0.66
CA ARG A 393 -16.32 21.24 -2.00
C ARG A 393 -14.84 20.96 -2.25
N GLY A 394 -14.53 19.81 -2.87
CA GLY A 394 -13.19 19.53 -3.42
C GLY A 394 -12.09 19.35 -2.38
N GLN A 395 -12.40 18.75 -1.23
CA GLN A 395 -11.40 18.43 -0.20
C GLN A 395 -10.87 17.02 -0.41
N PHE A 396 -9.55 16.83 -0.50
CA PHE A 396 -8.93 15.52 -0.78
C PHE A 396 -8.05 15.00 0.36
N TRP A 397 -7.79 15.83 1.39
CA TRP A 397 -7.06 15.44 2.61
C TRP A 397 -7.67 16.14 3.82
N ILE A 398 -7.58 15.50 4.98
CA ILE A 398 -8.00 16.03 6.27
C ILE A 398 -6.88 15.68 7.25
N ALA A 399 -6.39 16.66 8.01
CA ALA A 399 -5.40 16.47 9.05
C ALA A 399 -5.99 16.87 10.41
N GLY A 400 -5.98 15.95 11.37
CA GLY A 400 -6.39 16.18 12.75
C GLY A 400 -5.18 16.14 13.69
N TYR A 401 -4.93 17.25 14.36
CA TYR A 401 -3.88 17.40 15.37
C TYR A 401 -4.50 17.15 16.73
N LEU A 402 -4.08 16.05 17.35
CA LEU A 402 -4.61 15.59 18.62
C LEU A 402 -3.96 16.36 19.78
N PRO A 403 -4.61 16.47 20.96
CA PRO A 403 -4.06 17.20 22.11
C PRO A 403 -2.75 16.66 22.71
N ASN A 404 -2.23 15.54 22.19
CA ASN A 404 -1.09 14.79 22.71
C ASN A 404 0.07 14.68 21.69
N ASP A 405 0.21 15.69 20.84
CA ASP A 405 1.28 15.84 19.84
C ASP A 405 1.32 14.79 18.72
N ALA A 406 0.25 13.97 18.59
CA ALA A 406 0.04 13.16 17.40
C ALA A 406 -0.81 13.88 16.36
N ALA A 407 -0.51 13.58 15.10
CA ALA A 407 -1.33 13.94 13.97
C ALA A 407 -1.90 12.68 13.31
N LEU A 408 -3.16 12.79 12.92
CA LEU A 408 -3.86 11.82 12.09
C LEU A 408 -4.19 12.51 10.77
N MET A 409 -3.71 11.98 9.66
CA MET A 409 -4.06 12.50 8.35
C MET A 409 -4.81 11.43 7.55
N SER A 410 -5.98 11.78 7.02
CA SER A 410 -6.66 10.97 6.02
C SER A 410 -6.57 11.60 4.64
N ARG A 411 -6.52 10.77 3.60
CA ARG A 411 -6.54 11.21 2.21
C ARG A 411 -7.39 10.28 1.35
N MET A 412 -8.12 10.85 0.40
CA MET A 412 -8.79 10.08 -0.66
C MET A 412 -8.02 10.22 -1.98
N LEU A 413 -7.77 9.08 -2.62
CA LEU A 413 -7.26 8.98 -3.99
C LEU A 413 -8.43 8.68 -4.92
N TYR A 414 -8.45 9.35 -6.07
CA TYR A 414 -9.57 9.30 -7.00
C TYR A 414 -9.13 8.95 -8.41
N ASP A 415 -10.01 8.24 -9.11
CA ASP A 415 -9.81 7.97 -10.52
C ASP A 415 -9.94 9.27 -11.32
N GLU A 416 -8.89 9.64 -12.05
CA GLU A 416 -8.87 10.86 -12.87
C GLU A 416 -10.03 10.88 -13.89
N ARG A 417 -10.49 9.72 -14.36
CA ARG A 417 -11.62 9.63 -15.29
C ARG A 417 -12.94 10.04 -14.65
N LEU A 418 -13.09 9.86 -13.35
CA LEU A 418 -14.25 10.34 -12.60
C LEU A 418 -14.16 11.85 -12.36
N ILE A 419 -12.98 12.35 -12.00
CA ILE A 419 -12.73 13.80 -11.85
C ILE A 419 -13.04 14.53 -13.17
N ALA A 420 -12.54 14.01 -14.29
CA ALA A 420 -12.78 14.58 -15.62
C ALA A 420 -14.27 14.62 -16.01
N LYS A 421 -15.10 13.77 -15.40
CA LYS A 421 -16.56 13.75 -15.57
C LYS A 421 -17.29 14.59 -14.52
N GLY A 422 -16.57 15.34 -13.69
CA GLY A 422 -17.12 16.25 -12.70
C GLY A 422 -17.49 15.58 -11.38
N ALA A 423 -17.02 14.37 -11.10
CA ALA A 423 -17.11 13.80 -9.76
C ALA A 423 -16.28 14.67 -8.79
N VAL A 424 -16.86 14.99 -7.64
CA VAL A 424 -16.21 15.80 -6.61
C VAL A 424 -16.34 15.09 -5.27
N MET A 425 -15.23 15.07 -4.53
CA MET A 425 -15.19 14.68 -3.14
C MET A 425 -15.39 15.90 -2.26
N ASP A 426 -16.44 15.86 -1.47
CA ASP A 426 -16.79 16.91 -0.55
C ASP A 426 -16.47 16.49 0.89
N LEU A 427 -16.10 17.44 1.73
CA LEU A 427 -15.87 17.24 3.16
C LEU A 427 -17.16 16.81 3.86
N ALA A 428 -17.10 15.64 4.49
CA ALA A 428 -18.06 15.17 5.46
C ALA A 428 -17.48 15.36 6.87
N LEU A 429 -17.64 16.57 7.39
CA LEU A 429 -17.35 16.88 8.80
C LEU A 429 -18.65 17.12 9.57
N LYS A 430 -18.75 16.49 10.75
CA LYS A 430 -19.83 16.67 11.72
C LYS A 430 -19.32 16.44 13.14
N ASP A 431 -19.59 17.39 14.04
CA ASP A 431 -19.22 17.35 15.46
C ASP A 431 -20.42 17.74 16.33
N ASP A 432 -21.13 16.76 16.88
CA ASP A 432 -22.29 17.00 17.73
C ASP A 432 -22.58 15.80 18.64
N ASN A 433 -22.42 16.01 19.95
CA ASN A 433 -22.70 15.01 20.99
C ASN A 433 -24.15 14.53 21.01
N ASN A 434 -25.09 15.30 20.43
CA ASN A 434 -26.52 14.95 20.42
C ASN A 434 -26.96 14.31 19.10
N ALA A 435 -26.07 14.26 18.10
CA ALA A 435 -26.40 13.74 16.80
C ALA A 435 -26.12 12.24 16.74
N LEU A 436 -27.14 11.44 17.06
CA LEU A 436 -27.06 9.98 16.95
C LEU A 436 -27.01 9.55 15.48
N ASP A 437 -26.08 8.66 15.16
CA ASP A 437 -25.96 8.04 13.84
C ASP A 437 -25.51 6.59 13.99
N PRO A 438 -26.37 5.71 14.55
CA PRO A 438 -26.01 4.32 14.79
C PRO A 438 -25.70 3.59 13.46
N PRO A 439 -24.83 2.58 13.49
CA PRO A 439 -24.17 2.04 14.69
C PRO A 439 -23.00 2.93 15.16
N GLU A 440 -22.84 3.07 16.48
CA GLU A 440 -21.80 3.84 17.18
C GLU A 440 -21.53 3.18 18.54
N ASN A 441 -20.28 3.19 19.03
CA ASN A 441 -19.99 2.61 20.36
C ASN A 441 -20.19 3.66 21.45
N GLU A 442 -19.81 4.92 21.17
CA GLU A 442 -20.13 6.10 21.99
C GLU A 442 -21.24 6.94 21.32
N PRO A 443 -22.30 7.36 22.05
CA PRO A 443 -23.34 8.22 21.49
C PRO A 443 -22.79 9.60 21.08
N GLY A 444 -23.24 10.07 19.91
CA GLY A 444 -22.77 11.32 19.31
C GLY A 444 -22.08 11.07 17.97
N GLN A 445 -21.79 12.13 17.22
CA GLN A 445 -21.11 12.01 15.94
C GLN A 445 -19.99 13.04 15.83
N HIS A 446 -18.77 12.53 15.61
CA HIS A 446 -17.53 13.28 15.46
C HIS A 446 -16.81 12.81 14.19
N LEU A 447 -17.55 12.85 13.08
CA LEU A 447 -17.14 12.30 11.80
C LEU A 447 -16.20 13.29 11.11
N ILE A 448 -15.02 12.79 10.72
CA ILE A 448 -14.17 13.38 9.70
C ILE A 448 -14.07 12.43 8.51
N GLY A 449 -14.40 12.93 7.32
CA GLY A 449 -14.36 12.08 6.14
C GLY A 449 -14.84 12.79 4.89
N TYR A 450 -15.32 11.98 3.96
CA TYR A 450 -15.63 12.44 2.61
C TYR A 450 -16.99 11.94 2.17
N THR A 451 -17.63 12.72 1.32
CA THR A 451 -18.88 12.35 0.66
C THR A 451 -18.80 12.61 -0.83
N MET A 452 -19.43 11.74 -1.61
CA MET A 452 -19.55 11.85 -3.06
C MET A 452 -20.97 11.62 -3.53
N ASP A 453 -21.34 12.29 -4.62
CA ASP A 453 -22.51 11.94 -5.41
C ASP A 453 -22.18 10.68 -6.22
N ILE A 454 -23.05 9.66 -6.09
CA ILE A 454 -22.92 8.38 -6.80
C ILE A 454 -23.97 8.21 -7.90
N GLY A 455 -24.94 9.13 -8.02
CA GLY A 455 -26.05 9.04 -8.96
C GLY A 455 -25.62 9.22 -10.42
N LYS A 456 -24.40 9.70 -10.67
CA LYS A 456 -23.86 9.96 -12.02
C LYS A 456 -22.58 9.18 -12.32
N MET A 457 -22.27 8.15 -11.54
CA MET A 457 -21.13 7.28 -11.83
C MET A 457 -21.38 6.48 -13.12
N PRO A 458 -20.54 6.61 -14.15
CA PRO A 458 -20.70 5.83 -15.37
C PRO A 458 -20.38 4.35 -15.13
N LYS A 459 -20.81 3.51 -16.07
CA LYS A 459 -20.36 2.12 -16.16
C LYS A 459 -18.84 2.09 -16.38
N GLY A 460 -18.15 1.20 -15.66
CA GLY A 460 -16.73 0.96 -15.84
C GLY A 460 -16.04 0.42 -14.60
N THR A 461 -14.73 0.23 -14.72
CA THR A 461 -13.84 -0.10 -13.61
C THR A 461 -13.07 1.14 -13.22
N TYR A 462 -13.06 1.49 -11.93
CA TYR A 462 -12.40 2.68 -11.38
C TYR A 462 -11.42 2.30 -10.27
N ASN A 463 -10.31 3.02 -10.19
CA ASN A 463 -9.36 2.91 -9.09
C ASN A 463 -9.58 4.04 -8.10
N MET A 464 -9.80 3.69 -6.84
CA MET A 464 -9.92 4.64 -5.74
C MET A 464 -8.99 4.23 -4.62
N GLY A 465 -8.74 5.14 -3.68
CA GLY A 465 -7.94 4.83 -2.50
C GLY A 465 -8.35 5.69 -1.32
N PHE A 466 -8.08 5.16 -0.14
CA PHE A 466 -8.20 5.84 1.14
C PHE A 466 -6.93 5.56 1.93
N GLN A 467 -6.32 6.61 2.46
CA GLN A 467 -5.10 6.53 3.23
C GLN A 467 -5.31 7.14 4.60
N ILE A 468 -4.63 6.56 5.59
CA ILE A 468 -4.51 7.08 6.94
C ILE A 468 -3.03 7.08 7.28
N TYR A 469 -2.53 8.21 7.75
CA TYR A 469 -1.18 8.37 8.29
C TYR A 469 -1.25 8.81 9.74
N VAL A 470 -0.41 8.22 10.58
CA VAL A 470 -0.14 8.63 11.95
C VAL A 470 1.27 9.22 11.99
N ALA A 471 1.39 10.44 12.50
CA ALA A 471 2.66 11.15 12.65
C ALA A 471 2.78 11.74 14.07
N TYR A 472 4.01 12.00 14.48
CA TYR A 472 4.37 12.63 15.76
C TYR A 472 5.27 13.82 15.51
N ASP A 473 5.30 14.76 16.46
CA ASP A 473 6.06 16.02 16.33
C ASP A 473 5.71 16.77 15.03
N PHE A 474 4.45 16.63 14.58
CA PHE A 474 3.97 17.06 13.28
C PHE A 474 3.18 18.37 13.42
N GLU A 475 3.55 19.38 12.64
CA GLU A 475 2.88 20.68 12.63
C GLU A 475 1.98 20.84 11.38
N PRO A 476 0.99 21.76 11.40
CA PRO A 476 0.17 22.08 10.22
C PRO A 476 0.94 22.34 8.92
N GLY A 477 2.18 22.84 9.01
CA GLY A 477 3.05 23.07 7.85
C GLY A 477 3.65 21.80 7.24
N ASP A 478 3.63 20.67 7.95
CA ASP A 478 4.30 19.43 7.55
C ASP A 478 3.41 18.52 6.70
N VAL A 479 2.13 18.87 6.50
CA VAL A 479 1.15 18.11 5.68
C VAL A 479 1.71 17.76 4.30
N ASP A 480 2.46 18.69 3.69
CA ASP A 480 3.08 18.49 2.39
C ASP A 480 4.07 17.31 2.39
N ALA A 481 4.76 17.03 3.51
CA ALA A 481 5.67 15.90 3.61
C ALA A 481 4.93 14.56 3.44
N LEU A 482 3.76 14.41 4.07
CA LEU A 482 2.92 13.21 3.91
C LEU A 482 2.27 13.14 2.53
N LEU A 483 1.80 14.28 2.00
CA LEU A 483 1.22 14.33 0.65
C LEU A 483 2.23 13.96 -0.43
N ASN A 484 3.48 14.40 -0.28
CA ASN A 484 4.54 14.16 -1.25
C ASN A 484 4.94 12.68 -1.35
N ILE A 485 4.55 11.81 -0.42
CA ILE A 485 4.71 10.34 -0.55
C ILE A 485 4.06 9.86 -1.87
N ASP A 486 2.87 10.37 -2.20
CA ASP A 486 2.15 10.01 -3.43
C ASP A 486 2.21 11.10 -4.51
N ASP A 487 2.23 12.39 -4.13
CA ASP A 487 2.17 13.49 -5.10
C ASP A 487 3.51 13.72 -5.80
N LYS A 488 4.60 13.43 -5.10
CA LYS A 488 5.98 13.61 -5.55
C LYS A 488 6.82 12.44 -5.05
N PRO A 489 6.47 11.21 -5.48
CA PRO A 489 7.08 9.99 -4.96
C PRO A 489 8.57 9.98 -5.25
N LEU A 490 9.32 9.35 -4.36
CA LEU A 490 10.76 9.15 -4.55
C LEU A 490 11.01 8.42 -5.88
N THR A 491 11.98 8.91 -6.64
CA THR A 491 12.39 8.28 -7.90
C THR A 491 13.56 7.35 -7.63
N VAL A 492 13.59 6.20 -8.30
CA VAL A 492 14.68 5.23 -8.15
C VAL A 492 15.28 4.89 -9.50
N ARG A 493 16.61 4.86 -9.52
CA ARG A 493 17.40 4.47 -10.69
C ARG A 493 18.28 3.29 -10.32
N ALA A 494 18.07 2.16 -10.99
CA ALA A 494 18.96 1.01 -10.89
C ALA A 494 20.22 1.22 -11.72
N VAL A 495 21.36 0.92 -11.13
CA VAL A 495 22.66 0.87 -11.81
C VAL A 495 23.18 -0.54 -11.66
N GLU A 496 23.00 -1.32 -12.72
CA GLU A 496 23.63 -2.63 -12.84
C GLU A 496 25.14 -2.47 -12.93
N GLN A 497 25.86 -3.22 -12.11
CA GLN A 497 27.30 -3.30 -12.20
C GLN A 497 27.72 -4.75 -12.06
N GLU A 498 27.52 -5.55 -13.10
CA GLU A 498 28.13 -6.87 -13.15
C GLU A 498 29.63 -6.70 -13.47
N SER A 499 30.52 -7.17 -12.58
CA SER A 499 31.91 -7.34 -12.99
C SER A 499 31.97 -8.49 -13.98
N ALA A 500 32.65 -8.33 -15.10
CA ALA A 500 33.02 -9.44 -15.99
C ALA A 500 33.92 -10.43 -15.22
N VAL A 501 33.31 -11.32 -14.43
CA VAL A 501 33.97 -12.54 -13.96
C VAL A 501 33.93 -13.47 -15.17
N PRO A 502 35.08 -13.88 -15.73
CA PRO A 502 35.07 -14.80 -16.86
C PRO A 502 34.33 -16.08 -16.44
N GLU A 503 33.39 -16.53 -17.28
CA GLU A 503 32.78 -17.85 -17.14
C GLU A 503 33.91 -18.87 -16.93
N ALA A 504 33.80 -19.66 -15.85
CA ALA A 504 34.70 -20.78 -15.67
C ALA A 504 34.61 -21.65 -16.94
N PRO A 505 35.74 -22.00 -17.57
CA PRO A 505 35.73 -22.77 -18.80
C PRO A 505 34.98 -24.08 -18.56
N ALA A 506 33.99 -24.36 -19.42
CA ALA A 506 33.24 -25.59 -19.39
C ALA A 506 34.19 -26.79 -19.27
N GLU A 507 33.96 -27.65 -18.28
CA GLU A 507 34.74 -28.87 -18.15
C GLU A 507 34.64 -29.67 -19.47
N PRO A 508 35.76 -30.12 -20.03
CA PRO A 508 35.73 -30.93 -21.23
C PRO A 508 34.95 -32.21 -20.94
N ALA A 509 33.92 -32.47 -21.76
CA ALA A 509 33.13 -33.68 -21.71
C ALA A 509 34.05 -34.92 -21.68
N LYS A 510 33.84 -35.78 -20.67
CA LYS A 510 34.46 -37.11 -20.59
C LYS A 510 33.68 -38.12 -21.40
#